data_AF-A0A956Y8P7-F1
#
_entry.id   AF-A0A956Y8P7-F1
#
_cell.length_a   1.000
_cell.length_b   1.000
_cell.length_c   1.000
_cell.angle_alpha   90.00
_cell.angle_beta   90.00
_cell.angle_gamma   90.00
#
_symmetry.space_group_name_H-M   'P 1'
#
loop_
_entity.id
_entity.type
_entity.pdbx_description
1 polymer ?
#
loop_
_entity_poly.entity_id
_entity_poly.type
_entity_poly.pdbx_seq_one_letter_code
_entity_poly.pdbx_strand_id
1 'polypeptide(L)'
;MNIWQVKSNFHDSSILLLKDSNEQSFHTAKKIQKMHAIYVNKADFPSTEKAKAHSKLQAFCYKFQVSNYLLEQLWALSHTRRMRVYDAILNSLDVMDTTDDELMLVSLHLENFLLQSRAFLDFYLLYLLSILRTAYEGSISREKFQKQLKISDTSKAIWLSEYFETKVFGNTDWSGMNPNDWGTLLVSLRDKVAHRDRLKYSFDGQEEITKGILHTWPTITEITYDRFCQYIQNGMFSMLEDISKQIYELEWIPGHYREDMWE
;
A
#
# COMPACT_ATOMS: atom_id res chain seq x y z
N MET A 1 35.95 19.73 4.17
CA MET A 1 35.31 18.40 4.09
C MET A 1 34.81 18.23 2.66
N ASN A 2 35.30 17.23 1.93
CA ASN A 2 35.18 17.18 0.46
C ASN A 2 33.77 16.69 0.03
N ILE A 3 33.08 17.45 -0.83
CA ILE A 3 31.73 17.16 -1.34
C ILE A 3 31.65 15.77 -2.01
N TRP A 4 32.77 15.28 -2.55
CA TRP A 4 32.90 13.95 -3.14
C TRP A 4 32.89 12.81 -2.13
N GLN A 5 33.42 13.00 -0.92
CA GLN A 5 33.38 11.99 0.15
C GLN A 5 31.99 11.85 0.76
N VAL A 6 31.22 12.95 0.82
CA VAL A 6 29.83 12.91 1.29
C VAL A 6 28.92 12.20 0.27
N LYS A 7 29.11 12.43 -1.03
CA LYS A 7 28.33 11.76 -2.10
C LYS A 7 28.60 10.25 -2.20
N SER A 8 29.86 9.81 -2.05
CA SER A 8 30.21 8.38 -2.04
C SER A 8 29.62 7.67 -0.83
N ASN A 9 29.72 8.26 0.36
CA ASN A 9 29.15 7.67 1.58
C ASN A 9 27.62 7.61 1.57
N PHE A 10 26.93 8.57 0.91
CA PHE A 10 25.47 8.52 0.73
C PHE A 10 25.04 7.46 -0.28
N HIS A 11 25.79 7.26 -1.36
CA HIS A 11 25.47 6.26 -2.39
C HIS A 11 25.62 4.84 -1.84
N ASP A 12 26.72 4.56 -1.12
CA ASP A 12 26.98 3.25 -0.54
C ASP A 12 26.03 2.92 0.62
N SER A 13 25.67 3.91 1.46
CA SER A 13 24.68 3.72 2.52
C SER A 13 23.26 3.52 2.00
N SER A 14 22.87 4.26 0.94
CA SER A 14 21.60 4.02 0.25
C SER A 14 21.56 2.60 -0.31
N ILE A 15 22.60 2.16 -1.03
CA ILE A 15 22.65 0.81 -1.62
C ILE A 15 22.64 -0.30 -0.56
N LEU A 16 23.23 -0.10 0.61
CA LEU A 16 23.19 -1.05 1.72
C LEU A 16 21.81 -1.13 2.38
N LEU A 17 21.19 0.01 2.71
CA LEU A 17 19.80 0.05 3.21
C LEU A 17 18.81 -0.57 2.19
N LEU A 18 19.12 -0.42 0.90
CA LEU A 18 18.37 -1.06 -0.17
C LEU A 18 18.52 -2.57 -0.21
N LYS A 19 19.66 -3.15 0.20
CA LYS A 19 19.84 -4.60 0.23
C LYS A 19 19.02 -5.24 1.35
N ASP A 20 19.03 -4.63 2.54
CA ASP A 20 18.38 -5.20 3.72
C ASP A 20 16.85 -5.14 3.64
N SER A 21 16.26 -4.04 3.16
CA SER A 21 14.79 -3.95 3.01
C SER A 21 14.23 -4.68 1.78
N ASN A 22 15.06 -4.82 0.73
CA ASN A 22 14.71 -5.72 -0.36
C ASN A 22 14.56 -7.15 0.15
N GLU A 23 15.33 -7.59 1.15
CA GLU A 23 15.30 -8.96 1.64
C GLU A 23 13.94 -9.32 2.27
N GLN A 24 13.40 -8.50 3.17
CA GLN A 24 12.11 -8.79 3.83
C GLN A 24 10.91 -8.75 2.86
N SER A 25 10.86 -7.72 2.01
CA SER A 25 9.78 -7.58 1.02
C SER A 25 9.86 -8.67 -0.06
N PHE A 26 11.08 -9.08 -0.43
CA PHE A 26 11.33 -10.24 -1.29
C PHE A 26 10.84 -11.54 -0.67
N HIS A 27 11.16 -11.81 0.60
CA HIS A 27 10.69 -13.03 1.27
C HIS A 27 9.17 -13.07 1.37
N THR A 28 8.51 -11.95 1.68
CA THR A 28 7.04 -11.86 1.68
C THR A 28 6.47 -12.23 0.31
N ALA A 29 7.01 -11.66 -0.78
CA ALA A 29 6.58 -11.98 -2.14
C ALA A 29 6.81 -13.46 -2.49
N LYS A 30 7.96 -14.03 -2.14
CA LYS A 30 8.29 -15.44 -2.39
C LYS A 30 7.36 -16.41 -1.67
N LYS A 31 7.02 -16.12 -0.42
CA LYS A 31 6.03 -16.91 0.34
C LYS A 31 4.69 -16.95 -0.37
N ILE A 32 4.15 -15.79 -0.74
CA ILE A 32 2.85 -15.71 -1.40
C ILE A 32 2.90 -16.41 -2.77
N GLN A 33 4.00 -16.29 -3.51
CA GLN A 33 4.21 -17.01 -4.76
C GLN A 33 4.20 -18.53 -4.58
N LYS A 34 4.85 -19.06 -3.53
CA LYS A 34 4.84 -20.50 -3.21
C LYS A 34 3.43 -20.96 -2.79
N MET A 35 2.77 -20.24 -1.90
CA MET A 35 1.40 -20.56 -1.47
C MET A 35 0.42 -20.53 -2.65
N HIS A 36 0.52 -19.52 -3.52
CA HIS A 36 -0.23 -19.46 -4.77
C HIS A 36 0.03 -20.69 -5.65
N ALA A 37 1.30 -21.04 -5.90
CA ALA A 37 1.66 -22.17 -6.74
C ALA A 37 1.09 -23.50 -6.21
N ILE A 38 1.17 -23.73 -4.90
CA ILE A 38 0.56 -24.90 -4.25
C ILE A 38 -0.96 -24.88 -4.47
N TYR A 39 -1.61 -23.76 -4.20
CA TYR A 39 -3.06 -23.63 -4.29
C TYR A 39 -3.59 -23.85 -5.71
N VAL A 40 -3.04 -23.18 -6.72
CA VAL A 40 -3.53 -23.29 -8.11
C VAL A 40 -3.27 -24.66 -8.72
N ASN A 41 -2.26 -25.39 -8.22
CA ASN A 41 -2.02 -26.77 -8.61
C ASN A 41 -3.00 -27.73 -7.92
N LYS A 42 -3.26 -27.56 -6.62
CA LYS A 42 -4.25 -28.35 -5.87
C LYS A 42 -5.67 -28.15 -6.40
N ALA A 43 -6.03 -26.92 -6.75
CA ALA A 43 -7.37 -26.55 -7.24
C ALA A 43 -7.55 -26.75 -8.76
N ASP A 44 -6.56 -27.35 -9.44
CA ASP A 44 -6.57 -27.68 -10.87
C ASP A 44 -7.03 -26.54 -11.80
N PHE A 45 -6.40 -25.37 -11.65
CA PHE A 45 -6.74 -24.22 -12.48
C PHE A 45 -6.40 -24.46 -13.96
N PRO A 46 -7.26 -24.06 -14.91
CA PRO A 46 -6.89 -24.02 -16.33
C PRO A 46 -5.65 -23.16 -16.57
N SER A 47 -4.82 -23.52 -17.56
CA SER A 47 -3.55 -22.83 -17.85
C SER A 47 -3.71 -21.32 -18.09
N THR A 48 -4.79 -20.90 -18.75
CA THR A 48 -5.12 -19.50 -19.01
C THR A 48 -5.49 -18.75 -17.73
N GLU A 49 -6.26 -19.38 -16.83
CA GLU A 49 -6.61 -18.80 -15.52
C GLU A 49 -5.38 -18.72 -14.61
N LYS A 50 -4.52 -19.75 -14.61
CA LYS A 50 -3.21 -19.73 -13.91
C LYS A 50 -2.37 -18.55 -14.36
N ALA A 51 -2.23 -18.34 -15.68
CA ALA A 51 -1.44 -17.23 -16.22
C ALA A 51 -2.02 -15.86 -15.84
N LYS A 52 -3.35 -15.69 -15.89
CA LYS A 52 -4.01 -14.45 -15.46
C LYS A 52 -3.79 -14.15 -13.98
N ALA A 53 -4.02 -15.14 -13.12
CA ALA A 53 -3.82 -15.00 -11.68
C ALA A 53 -2.34 -14.72 -11.35
N HIS A 54 -1.41 -15.40 -12.03
CA HIS A 54 0.03 -15.19 -11.86
C HIS A 54 0.48 -13.79 -12.29
N SER A 55 -0.03 -13.26 -13.40
CA SER A 55 0.27 -11.90 -13.86
C SER A 55 -0.16 -10.84 -12.82
N LYS A 56 -1.38 -10.97 -12.27
CA LYS A 56 -1.89 -10.08 -11.22
C LYS A 56 -1.10 -10.23 -9.91
N LEU A 57 -0.68 -11.46 -9.58
CA LEU A 57 0.20 -11.75 -8.45
C LEU A 57 1.54 -11.02 -8.58
N GLN A 58 2.21 -11.15 -9.72
CA GLN A 58 3.46 -10.44 -9.98
C GLN A 58 3.29 -8.93 -9.87
N ALA A 59 2.19 -8.39 -10.42
CA ALA A 59 1.91 -6.97 -10.36
C ALA A 59 1.79 -6.48 -8.91
N PHE A 60 0.95 -7.10 -8.06
CA PHE A 60 0.83 -6.61 -6.68
C PHE A 60 2.10 -6.87 -5.87
N CYS A 61 2.80 -8.01 -6.07
CA CYS A 61 4.08 -8.27 -5.37
C CYS A 61 5.11 -7.18 -5.70
N TYR A 62 5.22 -6.79 -6.97
CA TYR A 62 6.08 -5.70 -7.39
C TYR A 62 5.69 -4.38 -6.72
N LYS A 63 4.39 -4.04 -6.71
CA LYS A 63 3.91 -2.82 -6.05
C LYS A 63 4.17 -2.82 -4.54
N PHE A 64 4.00 -3.96 -3.87
CA PHE A 64 4.36 -4.13 -2.47
C PHE A 64 5.85 -3.87 -2.24
N GLN A 65 6.73 -4.45 -3.07
CA GLN A 65 8.17 -4.23 -2.98
C GLN A 65 8.55 -2.75 -3.17
N VAL A 66 8.00 -2.10 -4.20
CA VAL A 66 8.29 -0.68 -4.45
C VAL A 66 7.76 0.21 -3.31
N SER A 67 6.59 -0.08 -2.74
CA SER A 67 6.09 0.63 -1.55
C SER A 67 7.03 0.49 -0.35
N ASN A 68 7.57 -0.72 -0.09
CA ASN A 68 8.54 -0.93 0.98
C ASN A 68 9.84 -0.16 0.72
N TYR A 69 10.35 -0.19 -0.52
CA TYR A 69 11.50 0.61 -0.93
C TYR A 69 11.31 2.09 -0.59
N LEU A 70 10.15 2.66 -0.97
CA LEU A 70 9.86 4.07 -0.73
C LEU A 70 9.75 4.38 0.77
N LEU A 71 9.19 3.48 1.56
CA LEU A 71 9.16 3.60 3.02
C LEU A 71 10.57 3.63 3.62
N GLU A 72 11.51 2.83 3.15
CA GLU A 72 12.89 2.91 3.64
C GLU A 72 13.59 4.21 3.27
N GLN A 73 13.37 4.69 2.05
CA GLN A 73 13.91 5.99 1.65
C GLN A 73 13.38 7.08 2.60
N LEU A 74 12.10 7.02 2.95
CA LEU A 74 11.51 7.90 3.96
C LEU A 74 12.16 7.69 5.34
N TRP A 75 12.39 6.45 5.80
CA TRP A 75 13.11 6.19 7.06
C TRP A 75 14.55 6.71 7.07
N ALA A 76 15.25 6.63 5.94
CA ALA A 76 16.60 7.15 5.79
C ALA A 76 16.60 8.69 5.87
N LEU A 77 15.64 9.33 5.21
CA LEU A 77 15.43 10.78 5.30
C LEU A 77 15.08 11.18 6.75
N SER A 78 14.25 10.40 7.45
CA SER A 78 13.80 10.73 8.81
C SER A 78 14.90 10.63 9.87
N HIS A 79 15.89 9.76 9.64
CA HIS A 79 17.11 9.68 10.46
C HIS A 79 17.96 10.94 10.36
N THR A 80 17.94 11.61 9.21
CA THR A 80 18.71 12.85 9.03
C THR A 80 17.99 14.04 9.66
N ARG A 81 16.66 14.14 9.51
CA ARG A 81 15.78 15.10 10.23
C ARG A 81 14.34 14.61 10.27
N ARG A 82 13.64 14.89 11.37
CA ARG A 82 12.22 14.55 11.54
C ARG A 82 11.33 15.71 11.11
N MET A 83 10.71 15.60 9.94
CA MET A 83 9.59 16.45 9.53
C MET A 83 8.24 15.78 9.83
N ARG A 84 7.18 16.58 10.00
CA ARG A 84 5.83 16.05 10.22
C ARG A 84 5.23 15.60 8.88
N VAL A 85 4.39 14.57 8.88
CA VAL A 85 3.67 14.13 7.66
C VAL A 85 2.87 15.30 7.11
N TYR A 86 2.29 16.10 8.00
CA TYR A 86 1.49 17.27 7.66
C TYR A 86 2.24 18.24 6.76
N ASP A 87 3.52 18.51 7.04
CA ASP A 87 4.32 19.46 6.24
C ASP A 87 4.51 18.93 4.82
N ALA A 88 4.84 17.64 4.68
CA ALA A 88 5.01 16.98 3.39
C ALA A 88 3.70 16.91 2.60
N ILE A 89 2.58 16.59 3.26
CA ILE A 89 1.24 16.59 2.65
C ILE A 89 0.84 18.01 2.22
N LEU A 90 1.06 19.00 3.08
CA LEU A 90 0.72 20.40 2.80
C LEU A 90 1.53 20.91 1.61
N ASN A 91 2.80 20.52 1.51
CA ASN A 91 3.64 20.85 0.37
C ASN A 91 3.14 20.18 -0.93
N SER A 92 2.73 18.92 -0.87
CA SER A 92 2.12 18.18 -1.98
C SER A 92 0.77 18.72 -2.43
N LEU A 93 -0.03 19.28 -1.51
CA LEU A 93 -1.40 19.73 -1.79
C LEU A 93 -1.48 21.21 -2.18
N ASP A 94 -0.72 22.08 -1.51
CA ASP A 94 -0.93 23.52 -1.61
C ASP A 94 0.34 24.33 -1.87
N VAL A 95 1.32 24.25 -0.96
CA VAL A 95 2.45 25.20 -0.89
C VAL A 95 3.38 25.08 -2.10
N MET A 96 3.71 23.86 -2.56
CA MET A 96 4.71 23.61 -3.61
C MET A 96 6.02 24.37 -3.40
N ASP A 97 6.52 24.38 -2.17
CA ASP A 97 7.84 24.90 -1.91
C ASP A 97 8.87 24.03 -2.65
N THR A 98 9.54 24.66 -3.60
CA THR A 98 10.64 24.08 -4.39
C THR A 98 11.98 24.66 -3.99
N THR A 99 12.00 25.57 -3.00
CA THR A 99 13.21 26.18 -2.45
C THR A 99 13.76 25.37 -1.28
N ASP A 100 12.89 24.61 -0.62
CA ASP A 100 13.28 23.59 0.35
C ASP A 100 13.45 22.23 -0.35
N ASP A 101 14.69 21.93 -0.76
CA ASP A 101 15.07 20.66 -1.40
C ASP A 101 14.68 19.43 -0.58
N GLU A 102 14.71 19.53 0.76
CA GLU A 102 14.43 18.43 1.67
C GLU A 102 12.93 18.15 1.73
N LEU A 103 12.13 19.20 1.91
CA LEU A 103 10.67 19.12 1.89
C LEU A 103 10.17 18.60 0.54
N MET A 104 10.75 19.07 -0.56
CA MET A 104 10.46 18.57 -1.91
C MET A 104 10.77 17.07 -2.03
N LEU A 105 11.93 16.62 -1.54
CA LEU A 105 12.34 15.22 -1.61
C LEU A 105 11.42 14.31 -0.78
N VAL A 106 11.04 14.73 0.42
CA VAL A 106 10.09 13.99 1.28
C VAL A 106 8.70 13.93 0.65
N SER A 107 8.18 15.05 0.14
CA SER A 107 6.91 15.08 -0.60
C SER A 107 6.94 14.12 -1.78
N LEU A 108 7.99 14.15 -2.61
CA LEU A 108 8.12 13.25 -3.75
C LEU A 108 8.03 11.77 -3.34
N HIS A 109 8.75 11.36 -2.30
CA HIS A 109 8.74 9.97 -1.83
C HIS A 109 7.39 9.59 -1.21
N LEU A 110 6.76 10.49 -0.47
CA LEU A 110 5.44 10.28 0.13
C LEU A 110 4.36 10.11 -0.95
N GLU A 111 4.33 10.99 -1.96
CA GLU A 111 3.39 10.91 -3.08
C GLU A 111 3.55 9.59 -3.84
N ASN A 112 4.80 9.20 -4.13
CA ASN A 112 5.09 7.92 -4.77
C ASN A 112 4.67 6.75 -3.89
N PHE A 113 4.90 6.80 -2.58
CA PHE A 113 4.48 5.75 -1.67
C PHE A 113 2.95 5.57 -1.71
N LEU A 114 2.19 6.67 -1.60
CA LEU A 114 0.74 6.64 -1.68
C LEU A 114 0.25 6.06 -3.01
N LEU A 115 0.90 6.43 -4.11
CA LEU A 115 0.58 5.93 -5.45
C LEU A 115 0.82 4.41 -5.56
N GLN A 116 1.99 3.92 -5.17
CA GLN A 116 2.34 2.51 -5.29
C GLN A 116 1.54 1.64 -4.31
N SER A 117 1.30 2.11 -3.09
CA SER A 117 0.49 1.40 -2.09
C SER A 117 -0.98 1.32 -2.52
N ARG A 118 -1.51 2.37 -3.14
CA ARG A 118 -2.86 2.32 -3.73
C ARG A 118 -2.94 1.33 -4.88
N ALA A 119 -1.93 1.33 -5.76
CA ALA A 119 -1.84 0.40 -6.88
C ALA A 119 -1.69 -1.05 -6.40
N PHE A 120 -0.90 -1.29 -5.34
CA PHE A 120 -0.82 -2.59 -4.67
C PHE A 120 -2.23 -3.08 -4.29
N LEU A 121 -3.01 -2.25 -3.60
CA LEU A 121 -4.36 -2.61 -3.18
C LEU A 121 -5.23 -2.96 -4.39
N ASP A 122 -5.23 -2.14 -5.45
CA ASP A 122 -6.01 -2.42 -6.66
C ASP A 122 -5.63 -3.76 -7.33
N PHE A 123 -4.33 -4.01 -7.54
CA PHE A 123 -3.88 -5.26 -8.14
C PHE A 123 -4.17 -6.46 -7.23
N TYR A 124 -4.12 -6.28 -5.91
CA TYR A 124 -4.45 -7.32 -4.96
C TYR A 124 -5.94 -7.67 -4.99
N LEU A 125 -6.84 -6.68 -5.07
CA LEU A 125 -8.29 -6.93 -5.25
C LEU A 125 -8.55 -7.70 -6.56
N LEU A 126 -7.93 -7.29 -7.68
CA LEU A 126 -8.03 -7.99 -8.96
C LEU A 126 -7.49 -9.42 -8.90
N TYR A 127 -6.38 -9.61 -8.18
CA TYR A 127 -5.78 -10.91 -7.94
C TYR A 127 -6.74 -11.83 -7.19
N LEU A 128 -7.33 -11.36 -6.09
CA LEU A 128 -8.29 -12.14 -5.29
C LEU A 128 -9.51 -12.57 -6.12
N LEU A 129 -10.07 -11.68 -6.94
CA LEU A 129 -11.15 -12.06 -7.86
C LEU A 129 -10.72 -13.16 -8.84
N SER A 130 -9.46 -13.12 -9.30
CA SER A 130 -8.93 -14.16 -10.20
C SER A 130 -8.74 -15.49 -9.50
N ILE A 131 -8.33 -15.48 -8.23
CA ILE A 131 -8.22 -16.69 -7.40
C ILE A 131 -9.59 -17.28 -7.05
N LEU A 132 -10.61 -16.43 -6.88
CA LEU A 132 -12.00 -16.87 -6.75
C LEU A 132 -12.65 -17.25 -8.09
N ARG A 133 -11.89 -17.25 -9.20
CA ARG A 133 -12.37 -17.54 -10.56
C ARG A 133 -13.55 -16.65 -10.98
N THR A 134 -13.60 -15.44 -10.44
CA THR A 134 -14.62 -14.44 -10.77
C THR A 134 -14.12 -13.58 -11.92
N ALA A 135 -14.85 -13.58 -13.04
CA ALA A 135 -14.47 -12.85 -14.23
C ALA A 135 -14.60 -11.34 -14.00
N TYR A 136 -13.46 -10.63 -14.00
CA TYR A 136 -13.42 -9.18 -13.93
C TYR A 136 -12.21 -8.63 -14.69
N GLU A 137 -12.46 -7.60 -15.50
CA GLU A 137 -11.45 -6.88 -16.28
C GLU A 137 -11.65 -5.36 -16.10
N GLY A 138 -10.55 -4.60 -16.17
CA GLY A 138 -10.57 -3.14 -16.03
C GLY A 138 -10.29 -2.61 -14.61
N SER A 139 -10.62 -1.34 -14.38
CA SER A 139 -10.31 -0.66 -13.11
C SER A 139 -11.22 -1.14 -11.98
N ILE A 140 -10.62 -1.47 -10.82
CA ILE A 140 -11.35 -1.94 -9.64
C ILE A 140 -11.55 -0.80 -8.65
N SER A 141 -12.73 -0.75 -8.02
CA SER A 141 -13.02 0.09 -6.85
C SER A 141 -13.52 -0.81 -5.71
N ARG A 142 -13.61 -0.28 -4.49
CA ARG A 142 -14.20 -1.00 -3.35
C ARG A 142 -15.59 -1.53 -3.69
N GLU A 143 -16.46 -0.68 -4.24
CA GLU A 143 -17.84 -1.01 -4.57
C GLU A 143 -17.92 -2.09 -5.65
N LYS A 144 -17.07 -1.98 -6.68
CA LYS A 144 -17.00 -2.99 -7.75
C LYS A 144 -16.49 -4.32 -7.21
N PHE A 145 -15.47 -4.32 -6.35
CA PHE A 145 -14.95 -5.53 -5.71
C PHE A 145 -16.02 -6.21 -4.86
N GLN A 146 -16.70 -5.45 -3.99
CA GLN A 146 -17.79 -5.97 -3.15
C GLN A 146 -18.95 -6.54 -3.98
N LYS A 147 -19.30 -5.88 -5.09
CA LYS A 147 -20.30 -6.39 -6.02
C LYS A 147 -19.89 -7.73 -6.62
N GLN A 148 -18.62 -7.90 -6.98
CA GLN A 148 -18.13 -9.17 -7.55
C GLN A 148 -18.09 -10.30 -6.52
N LEU A 149 -17.70 -10.01 -5.27
CA LEU A 149 -17.72 -11.02 -4.19
C LEU A 149 -19.13 -11.56 -3.94
N LYS A 150 -20.15 -10.67 -3.94
CA LYS A 150 -21.57 -11.07 -3.80
C LYS A 150 -22.08 -11.96 -4.93
N ILE A 151 -21.48 -11.88 -6.13
CA ILE A 151 -21.83 -12.74 -7.27
C ILE A 151 -21.20 -14.13 -7.13
N SER A 152 -19.98 -14.22 -6.57
CA SER A 152 -19.30 -15.51 -6.39
C SER A 152 -19.99 -16.39 -5.35
N ASP A 153 -20.56 -15.80 -4.29
CA ASP A 153 -21.31 -16.45 -3.21
C ASP A 153 -20.63 -17.69 -2.57
N THR A 154 -19.31 -17.75 -2.63
CA THR A 154 -18.52 -18.79 -1.95
C THR A 154 -18.24 -18.39 -0.52
N SER A 155 -18.01 -19.36 0.37
CA SER A 155 -17.60 -19.08 1.76
C SER A 155 -16.34 -18.20 1.84
N LYS A 156 -15.39 -18.37 0.90
CA LYS A 156 -14.21 -17.51 0.76
C LYS A 156 -14.58 -16.10 0.32
N ALA A 157 -15.50 -15.93 -0.62
CA ALA A 157 -15.95 -14.62 -1.07
C ALA A 157 -16.71 -13.85 0.02
N ILE A 158 -17.57 -14.52 0.78
CA ILE A 158 -18.29 -13.95 1.93
C ILE A 158 -17.29 -13.49 2.99
N TRP A 159 -16.36 -14.36 3.39
CA TRP A 159 -15.33 -14.00 4.37
C TRP A 159 -14.47 -12.83 3.89
N LEU A 160 -14.06 -12.81 2.62
CA LEU A 160 -13.32 -11.69 2.05
C LEU A 160 -14.12 -10.39 2.07
N SER A 161 -15.42 -10.45 1.77
CA SER A 161 -16.33 -9.30 1.82
C SER A 161 -16.31 -8.68 3.20
N GLU A 162 -16.52 -9.50 4.23
CA GLU A 162 -16.52 -9.10 5.64
C GLU A 162 -15.13 -8.60 6.08
N TYR A 163 -14.06 -9.29 5.70
CA TYR A 163 -12.69 -8.87 6.03
C TYR A 163 -12.39 -7.48 5.47
N PHE A 164 -12.67 -7.24 4.19
CA PHE A 164 -12.41 -5.92 3.59
C PHE A 164 -13.30 -4.82 4.17
N GLU A 165 -14.55 -5.12 4.51
CA GLU A 165 -15.44 -4.14 5.15
C GLU A 165 -15.04 -3.79 6.58
N THR A 166 -14.42 -4.72 7.31
CA THR A 166 -14.14 -4.56 8.74
C THR A 166 -12.68 -4.31 9.08
N LYS A 167 -11.72 -4.73 8.25
CA LYS A 167 -10.26 -4.69 8.52
C LYS A 167 -9.46 -3.82 7.57
N VAL A 168 -10.00 -3.50 6.39
CA VAL A 168 -9.29 -2.69 5.38
C VAL A 168 -10.00 -1.36 5.15
N PHE A 169 -11.31 -1.42 4.97
CA PHE A 169 -12.18 -0.27 4.73
C PHE A 169 -13.21 -0.06 5.85
N GLY A 170 -12.83 -0.46 7.07
CA GLY A 170 -13.60 -0.27 8.29
C GLY A 170 -14.07 1.17 8.40
N ASN A 171 -15.28 1.33 8.92
CA ASN A 171 -15.83 2.63 9.25
C ASN A 171 -15.70 2.81 10.76
N THR A 172 -15.04 3.87 11.21
CA THR A 172 -15.03 4.19 12.64
C THR A 172 -15.13 5.67 12.87
N ASP A 173 -15.98 6.02 13.85
CA ASP A 173 -16.05 7.34 14.50
C ASP A 173 -14.79 7.64 15.35
N TRP A 174 -13.68 6.93 15.10
CA TRP A 174 -12.46 7.06 15.87
C TRP A 174 -11.58 8.17 15.30
N SER A 175 -11.19 9.11 16.14
CA SER A 175 -10.29 10.22 15.80
C SER A 175 -8.81 9.81 15.79
N GLY A 176 -8.49 8.56 15.41
CA GLY A 176 -7.17 7.89 15.52
C GLY A 176 -6.74 7.20 14.21
N MET A 177 -5.48 6.75 14.11
CA MET A 177 -5.08 5.79 13.06
C MET A 177 -5.66 4.41 13.39
N ASN A 178 -6.73 4.00 12.71
CA ASN A 178 -7.38 2.73 12.96
C ASN A 178 -6.81 1.58 12.13
N PRO A 179 -6.15 0.57 12.72
CA PRO A 179 -5.61 -0.55 11.95
C PRO A 179 -6.63 -1.24 11.03
N ASN A 180 -7.93 -1.01 11.26
CA ASN A 180 -9.04 -1.50 10.45
C ASN A 180 -9.51 -0.59 9.30
N ASP A 181 -8.98 0.63 9.14
CA ASP A 181 -9.42 1.65 8.16
C ASP A 181 -8.32 2.14 7.19
N TRP A 182 -7.13 1.55 7.28
CA TRP A 182 -5.93 2.02 6.56
C TRP A 182 -6.16 2.14 5.04
N GLY A 183 -6.99 1.26 4.45
CA GLY A 183 -7.32 1.28 3.03
C GLY A 183 -8.16 2.50 2.65
N THR A 184 -9.13 2.88 3.49
CA THR A 184 -9.93 4.11 3.30
C THR A 184 -9.04 5.34 3.37
N LEU A 185 -8.14 5.39 4.37
CA LEU A 185 -7.20 6.48 4.56
C LEU A 185 -6.27 6.65 3.35
N LEU A 186 -5.67 5.54 2.89
CA LEU A 186 -4.77 5.50 1.73
C LEU A 186 -5.46 6.02 0.46
N VAL A 187 -6.68 5.54 0.17
CA VAL A 187 -7.44 5.97 -1.01
C VAL A 187 -7.72 7.48 -0.94
N SER A 188 -8.22 7.96 0.20
CA SER A 188 -8.54 9.37 0.39
C SER A 188 -7.33 10.27 0.20
N LEU A 189 -6.19 9.92 0.80
CA LEU A 189 -4.95 10.69 0.67
C LEU A 189 -4.43 10.72 -0.77
N ARG A 190 -4.33 9.55 -1.39
CA ARG A 190 -3.82 9.43 -2.76
C ARG A 190 -4.68 10.24 -3.72
N ASP A 191 -6.01 10.16 -3.60
CA ASP A 191 -6.90 10.88 -4.51
C ASP A 191 -6.79 12.40 -4.34
N LYS A 192 -6.64 12.89 -3.10
CA LYS A 192 -6.41 14.32 -2.84
C LYS A 192 -5.07 14.80 -3.42
N VAL A 193 -4.00 14.03 -3.20
CA VAL A 193 -2.67 14.33 -3.74
C VAL A 193 -2.68 14.31 -5.28
N ALA A 194 -3.26 13.27 -5.89
CA ALA A 194 -3.25 13.09 -7.35
C ALA A 194 -4.21 14.02 -8.12
N HIS A 195 -5.27 14.51 -7.46
CA HIS A 195 -6.30 15.35 -8.09
C HIS A 195 -6.33 16.77 -7.53
N ARG A 196 -5.20 17.22 -7.01
CA ARG A 196 -4.95 18.57 -6.50
C ARG A 196 -5.62 19.70 -7.28
N ASP A 197 -5.50 19.69 -8.61
CA ASP A 197 -6.07 20.75 -9.45
C ASP A 197 -7.60 20.79 -9.40
N ARG A 198 -8.27 19.64 -9.25
CA ARG A 198 -9.75 19.56 -9.14
C ARG A 198 -10.26 20.18 -7.84
N LEU A 199 -9.45 20.20 -6.78
CA LEU A 199 -9.80 20.84 -5.51
C LEU A 199 -9.71 22.37 -5.57
N LYS A 200 -8.92 22.94 -6.49
CA LYS A 200 -8.74 24.40 -6.66
C LYS A 200 -9.75 25.06 -7.60
N TYR A 201 -10.48 24.30 -8.43
CA TYR A 201 -11.37 24.85 -9.47
C TYR A 201 -12.88 24.75 -9.18
N SER A 202 -13.30 24.82 -7.91
CA SER A 202 -14.70 25.07 -7.56
C SER A 202 -14.97 26.58 -7.56
N PHE A 203 -15.50 27.13 -8.66
CA PHE A 203 -15.90 28.55 -8.72
C PHE A 203 -17.34 28.83 -8.23
N ASP A 204 -18.14 27.78 -8.04
CA ASP A 204 -19.57 27.90 -7.63
C ASP A 204 -19.90 27.20 -6.30
N GLY A 205 -18.91 26.54 -5.67
CA GLY A 205 -19.09 25.87 -4.38
C GLY A 205 -18.60 26.74 -3.22
N GLN A 206 -19.32 26.74 -2.09
CA GLN A 206 -18.84 27.30 -0.82
C GLN A 206 -17.64 26.53 -0.21
N GLU A 207 -16.95 25.72 -1.01
CA GLU A 207 -15.71 25.04 -0.63
C GLU A 207 -14.56 26.03 -0.71
N GLU A 208 -14.50 26.91 0.29
CA GLU A 208 -13.23 27.46 0.70
C GLU A 208 -12.30 26.29 1.05
N ILE A 209 -11.13 26.22 0.39
CA ILE A 209 -9.95 25.46 0.86
C ILE A 209 -9.58 25.85 2.32
N THR A 210 -10.23 26.90 2.84
CA THR A 210 -10.14 27.52 4.15
C THR A 210 -11.28 27.16 5.13
N LYS A 211 -11.94 25.99 5.02
CA LYS A 211 -12.95 25.53 6.02
C LYS A 211 -12.75 24.08 6.52
N GLY A 212 -11.64 23.83 7.24
CA GLY A 212 -11.60 22.71 8.20
C GLY A 212 -11.35 21.29 7.67
N ILE A 213 -10.94 21.12 6.41
CA ILE A 213 -10.80 19.78 5.79
C ILE A 213 -9.50 19.05 6.22
N LEU A 214 -8.50 19.78 6.73
CA LEU A 214 -7.31 19.22 7.41
C LEU A 214 -7.51 19.07 8.93
N HIS A 215 -8.51 19.74 9.53
CA HIS A 215 -8.82 19.62 10.96
C HIS A 215 -9.52 18.30 11.33
N THR A 216 -10.07 17.57 10.36
CA THR A 216 -10.54 16.18 10.54
C THR A 216 -9.40 15.16 10.56
N TRP A 217 -8.15 15.60 10.42
CA TRP A 217 -6.95 14.77 10.42
C TRP A 217 -6.02 15.06 11.61
N PRO A 218 -6.54 15.26 12.86
CA PRO A 218 -5.69 15.53 14.01
C PRO A 218 -4.72 14.37 14.31
N THR A 219 -4.95 13.22 13.68
CA THR A 219 -4.14 12.01 13.77
C THR A 219 -2.82 12.08 13.02
N ILE A 220 -2.73 12.86 11.94
CA ILE A 220 -1.54 12.91 11.08
C ILE A 220 -0.63 14.08 11.46
N THR A 221 -1.16 15.09 12.15
CA THR A 221 -0.43 16.33 12.51
C THR A 221 0.74 16.11 13.47
N GLU A 222 0.72 15.05 14.26
CA GLU A 222 1.80 14.72 15.20
C GLU A 222 2.65 13.52 14.77
N ILE A 223 2.30 12.89 13.65
CA ILE A 223 2.99 11.71 13.15
C ILE A 223 4.03 12.16 12.12
N THR A 224 5.15 11.44 12.06
CA THR A 224 6.20 11.62 11.04
C THR A 224 5.89 10.76 9.82
N TYR A 225 6.28 11.23 8.62
CA TYR A 225 5.84 10.63 7.36
C TYR A 225 6.21 9.14 7.25
N ASP A 226 7.37 8.76 7.79
CA ASP A 226 7.86 7.40 7.92
C ASP A 226 6.93 6.54 8.77
N ARG A 227 6.48 7.04 9.94
CA ARG A 227 5.56 6.33 10.84
C ARG A 227 4.19 6.13 10.21
N PHE A 228 3.69 7.13 9.48
CA PHE A 228 2.45 7.02 8.72
C PHE A 228 2.57 5.95 7.62
N CYS A 229 3.64 5.99 6.82
CA CYS A 229 3.85 5.02 5.76
C CYS A 229 4.05 3.60 6.32
N GLN A 230 4.76 3.46 7.46
CA GLN A 230 4.90 2.19 8.18
C GLN A 230 3.54 1.65 8.62
N TYR A 231 2.65 2.51 9.11
CA TYR A 231 1.31 2.10 9.50
C TYR A 231 0.51 1.52 8.32
N ILE A 232 0.55 2.17 7.15
CA ILE A 232 -0.08 1.64 5.93
C ILE A 232 0.58 0.31 5.51
N GLN A 233 1.90 0.24 5.55
CA GLN A 233 2.67 -0.96 5.19
C GLN A 233 2.34 -2.15 6.11
N ASN A 234 2.17 -1.91 7.41
CA ASN A 234 1.72 -2.92 8.35
C ASN A 234 0.32 -3.45 7.99
N GLY A 235 -0.61 -2.55 7.64
CA GLY A 235 -1.94 -2.94 7.16
C GLY A 235 -1.89 -3.80 5.89
N MET A 236 -1.02 -3.44 4.94
CA MET A 236 -0.76 -4.24 3.75
C MET A 236 -0.21 -5.63 4.10
N PHE A 237 0.75 -5.72 5.02
CA PHE A 237 1.34 -6.99 5.45
C PHE A 237 0.34 -7.88 6.18
N SER A 238 -0.38 -7.35 7.19
CA SER A 238 -1.40 -8.08 7.93
C SER A 238 -2.51 -8.60 7.01
N MET A 239 -2.91 -7.80 6.01
CA MET A 239 -3.86 -8.25 4.98
C MET A 239 -3.33 -9.46 4.20
N LEU A 240 -2.04 -9.48 3.84
CA LEU A 240 -1.46 -10.62 3.14
C LEU A 240 -1.42 -11.86 4.04
N GLU A 241 -1.05 -11.71 5.31
CA GLU A 241 -1.02 -12.80 6.30
C GLU A 241 -2.41 -13.43 6.51
N ASP A 242 -3.39 -12.61 6.90
CA ASP A 242 -4.75 -13.05 7.22
C ASP A 242 -5.43 -13.70 6.01
N ILE A 243 -5.34 -13.06 4.84
CA ILE A 243 -6.03 -13.53 3.64
C ILE A 243 -5.32 -14.76 3.06
N SER A 244 -3.99 -14.86 3.12
CA SER A 244 -3.28 -16.03 2.61
C SER A 244 -3.71 -17.31 3.32
N LYS A 245 -3.92 -17.23 4.63
CA LYS A 245 -4.45 -18.34 5.43
C LYS A 245 -5.82 -18.79 4.93
N GLN A 246 -6.75 -17.86 4.74
CA GLN A 246 -8.10 -18.21 4.34
C GLN A 246 -8.20 -18.67 2.87
N ILE A 247 -7.43 -18.05 1.98
CA ILE A 247 -7.53 -18.31 0.54
C ILE A 247 -6.80 -19.57 0.16
N TYR A 248 -5.55 -19.73 0.61
CA TYR A 248 -4.73 -20.88 0.25
C TYR A 248 -4.90 -22.07 1.21
N GLU A 249 -5.54 -21.86 2.37
CA GLU A 249 -5.64 -22.87 3.45
C GLU A 249 -4.26 -23.29 3.95
N LEU A 250 -3.32 -22.34 3.98
CA LEU A 250 -1.94 -22.53 4.43
C LEU A 250 -1.61 -21.48 5.49
N GLU A 251 -1.13 -21.91 6.65
CA GLU A 251 -0.72 -21.00 7.71
C GLU A 251 0.50 -20.16 7.28
N TRP A 252 0.52 -18.90 7.68
CA TRP A 252 1.67 -18.04 7.47
C TRP A 252 2.80 -18.45 8.42
N ILE A 253 3.97 -18.79 7.86
CA ILE A 253 5.14 -19.17 8.65
C ILE A 253 6.06 -17.94 8.78
N PRO A 254 6.38 -17.46 9.99
CA PRO A 254 7.24 -16.30 10.18
C PRO A 254 8.70 -16.55 9.73
N GLY A 255 9.44 -15.48 9.43
CA GLY A 255 10.87 -15.53 9.05
C GLY A 255 11.13 -15.52 7.53
N HIS A 256 12.37 -15.79 7.12
CA HIS A 256 12.77 -15.79 5.71
C HIS A 256 12.18 -16.99 4.97
N TYR A 257 11.82 -16.81 3.70
CA TYR A 257 11.31 -17.89 2.85
C TYR A 257 12.30 -19.06 2.77
N ARG A 258 11.79 -20.29 2.89
CA ARG A 258 12.51 -21.54 2.62
C ARG A 258 11.65 -22.44 1.75
N GLU A 259 12.29 -23.26 0.92
CA GLU A 259 11.57 -24.11 -0.05
C GLU A 259 10.65 -25.14 0.62
N ASP A 260 11.04 -25.59 1.82
CA ASP A 260 10.42 -26.63 2.66
C ASP A 260 9.26 -26.15 3.55
N MET A 261 8.88 -24.86 3.48
CA MET A 261 7.92 -24.27 4.41
C MET A 261 6.51 -24.93 4.40
N TRP A 262 6.09 -25.48 3.28
CA TRP A 262 4.73 -26.04 3.11
C TRP A 262 4.77 -27.36 2.31
N GLU A 263 5.83 -28.14 2.50
CA GLU A 263 5.97 -29.49 1.94
C GLU A 263 5.27 -30.55 2.78
#